data_AF-A0A534MYF7-F1
#
_entry.id   AF-A0A534MYF7-F1
#
_cell.length_a   1.000
_cell.length_b   1.000
_cell.length_c   1.000
_cell.angle_alpha   90.00
_cell.angle_beta   90.00
_cell.angle_gamma   90.00
#
_symmetry.space_group_name_H-M   'P 1'
#
loop_
_entity.id
_entity.type
_entity.pdbx_description
1 polymer ?
#
loop_
_entity_poly.entity_id
_entity_poly.type
_entity_poly.pdbx_seq_one_letter_code
_entity_poly.pdbx_strand_id
1 'polypeptide(L)'
;MAVYLVPSVTIPVFGLVVWFQVASLEGRGVLSARDLSLVSWTTVVYGWAGTVVIVVRAWILSSRLPQLIGATFSRVNSLATAPVALAIFALVADLLVLGRLPLATTVSESQVASLVTALAVYVLCTLVLPVTTAIANRIEDIVTPRNFLLLLGLSNVGTYPVLAALLWEWLQISAL
;
A
#
# COMPACT_ATOMS: atom_id res chain seq x y z
N MET A 1 -6.65 3.98 23.41
CA MET A 1 -7.57 3.43 22.38
C MET A 1 -7.60 4.28 21.12
N ALA A 2 -7.81 5.60 21.21
CA ALA A 2 -7.82 6.50 20.05
C ALA A 2 -6.57 6.42 19.15
N VAL A 3 -5.36 6.40 19.76
CA VAL A 3 -4.08 6.29 19.02
C VAL A 3 -4.00 5.01 18.15
N TYR A 4 -4.70 3.93 18.53
CA TYR A 4 -4.70 2.66 17.79
C TYR A 4 -5.55 2.71 16.53
N LEU A 5 -6.61 3.53 16.55
CA LEU A 5 -7.50 3.73 15.42
C LEU A 5 -6.88 4.66 14.38
N VAL A 6 -6.00 5.59 14.78
CA VAL A 6 -5.41 6.59 13.88
C VAL A 6 -4.87 5.96 12.60
N PRO A 7 -3.97 4.96 12.60
CA PRO A 7 -3.47 4.38 11.35
C PRO A 7 -4.53 3.63 10.54
N SER A 8 -5.56 3.07 11.20
CA SER A 8 -6.69 2.42 10.51
C SER A 8 -7.64 3.44 9.88
N VAL A 9 -7.77 4.64 10.46
CA VAL A 9 -8.58 5.75 9.93
C VAL A 9 -7.80 6.49 8.84
N THR A 10 -6.48 6.52 8.92
CA THR A 10 -5.61 7.12 7.91
C THR A 10 -5.82 6.52 6.52
N ILE A 11 -6.03 5.20 6.42
CA ILE A 11 -6.24 4.53 5.13
C ILE A 11 -7.55 5.02 4.45
N PRO A 12 -8.73 4.98 5.08
CA PRO A 12 -9.92 5.62 4.52
C PRO A 12 -9.72 7.10 4.15
N VAL A 13 -9.02 7.89 4.97
CA VAL A 13 -8.76 9.31 4.68
C VAL A 13 -7.92 9.48 3.41
N PHE A 14 -6.88 8.67 3.23
CA PHE A 14 -6.09 8.64 2.00
C PHE A 14 -6.92 8.21 0.79
N GLY A 15 -7.84 7.26 0.95
CA GLY A 15 -8.81 6.92 -0.09
C GLY A 15 -9.72 8.08 -0.50
N LEU A 16 -10.13 8.92 0.46
CA LEU A 16 -10.87 10.15 0.15
C LEU A 16 -10.03 11.13 -0.68
N VAL A 17 -8.73 11.25 -0.40
CA VAL A 17 -7.83 12.10 -1.20
C VAL A 17 -7.80 11.63 -2.65
N VAL A 18 -7.63 10.33 -2.90
CA VAL A 18 -7.68 9.75 -4.26
C VAL A 18 -9.03 10.04 -4.92
N TRP A 19 -10.13 9.82 -4.20
CA TRP A 19 -11.47 10.08 -4.71
C TRP A 19 -11.66 11.56 -5.12
N PHE A 20 -11.23 12.52 -4.30
CA PHE A 20 -11.33 13.93 -4.65
C PHE A 20 -10.52 14.29 -5.91
N GLN A 21 -9.37 13.65 -6.14
CA GLN A 21 -8.60 13.86 -7.37
C GLN A 21 -9.35 13.32 -8.59
N VAL A 22 -9.91 12.10 -8.49
CA VAL A 22 -10.70 11.49 -9.58
C VAL A 22 -11.95 12.33 -9.88
N ALA A 23 -12.69 12.75 -8.85
CA ALA A 23 -13.86 13.61 -9.00
C ALA A 23 -13.49 14.97 -9.63
N SER A 24 -12.33 15.53 -9.29
CA SER A 24 -11.85 16.75 -9.93
C SER A 24 -11.50 16.55 -11.41
N LEU A 25 -11.02 15.37 -11.82
CA LEU A 25 -10.71 15.06 -13.21
C LEU A 25 -11.99 14.91 -14.03
N GLU A 26 -12.97 14.15 -13.52
CA GLU A 26 -14.28 13.98 -14.17
C GLU A 26 -15.04 15.31 -14.29
N GLY A 27 -14.90 16.20 -13.30
CA GLY A 27 -15.48 17.55 -13.35
C GLY A 27 -14.92 18.46 -14.45
N ARG A 28 -13.78 18.10 -15.06
CA ARG A 28 -13.16 18.86 -16.17
C ARG A 28 -13.63 18.42 -17.55
N GLY A 29 -14.37 17.31 -17.65
CA GLY A 29 -14.89 16.79 -18.90
C GLY A 29 -14.77 15.26 -19.03
N VAL A 30 -15.18 14.75 -20.19
CA VAL A 30 -15.14 13.31 -20.47
C VAL A 30 -13.69 12.85 -20.61
N LEU A 31 -13.30 11.86 -19.81
CA LEU A 31 -11.98 11.23 -19.86
C LEU A 31 -11.85 10.38 -21.12
N SER A 32 -10.65 10.37 -21.72
CA SER A 32 -10.35 9.42 -22.79
C SER A 32 -10.31 7.99 -22.25
N ALA A 33 -10.45 6.99 -23.13
CA ALA A 33 -10.36 5.58 -22.72
C ALA A 33 -9.01 5.25 -22.02
N ARG A 34 -7.94 5.94 -22.40
CA ARG A 34 -6.60 5.80 -21.80
C ARG A 34 -6.55 6.38 -20.38
N ASP A 35 -7.08 7.59 -20.20
CA ASP A 35 -7.14 8.22 -18.88
C ASP A 35 -8.04 7.42 -17.93
N LEU A 36 -9.17 6.93 -18.42
CA LEU A 36 -10.11 6.10 -17.67
C LEU A 36 -9.45 4.77 -17.22
N SER A 37 -8.66 4.16 -18.10
CA SER A 37 -7.90 2.96 -17.76
C SER A 37 -6.91 3.23 -16.62
N LEU A 38 -6.18 4.35 -16.65
CA LEU A 38 -5.26 4.71 -15.57
C LEU A 38 -6.00 5.02 -14.27
N VAL A 39 -7.08 5.80 -14.32
CA VAL A 39 -7.93 6.11 -13.14
C VAL A 39 -8.48 4.84 -12.48
N SER A 40 -8.93 3.87 -13.29
CA SER A 40 -9.44 2.60 -12.74
C SER A 40 -8.33 1.79 -12.07
N TRP A 41 -7.16 1.67 -12.70
CA TRP A 41 -6.05 0.90 -12.14
C TRP A 41 -5.42 1.54 -10.90
N THR A 42 -5.30 2.88 -10.83
CA THR A 42 -4.88 3.58 -9.60
C THR A 42 -5.85 3.29 -8.45
N THR A 43 -7.16 3.40 -8.72
CA THR A 43 -8.19 3.07 -7.72
C THR A 43 -8.07 1.63 -7.21
N VAL A 44 -7.78 0.68 -8.12
CA VAL A 44 -7.53 -0.73 -7.76
C VAL A 44 -6.26 -0.87 -6.92
N VAL A 45 -5.16 -0.21 -7.29
CA VAL A 45 -3.89 -0.24 -6.56
C VAL A 45 -4.07 0.23 -5.13
N TYR A 46 -4.65 1.41 -4.94
CA TYR A 46 -4.87 1.95 -3.60
C TYR A 46 -5.87 1.13 -2.78
N GLY A 47 -7.03 0.78 -3.37
CA GLY A 47 -8.05 -0.01 -2.69
C GLY A 47 -7.52 -1.38 -2.25
N TRP A 48 -6.75 -2.04 -3.10
CA TRP A 48 -6.12 -3.32 -2.79
C TRP A 48 -5.04 -3.20 -1.72
N ALA A 49 -4.09 -2.29 -1.89
CA ALA A 49 -3.02 -2.08 -0.92
C ALA A 49 -3.58 -1.70 0.45
N GLY A 50 -4.57 -0.80 0.51
CA GLY A 50 -5.28 -0.44 1.73
C GLY A 50 -5.94 -1.64 2.40
N THR A 51 -6.62 -2.49 1.62
CA THR A 51 -7.26 -3.71 2.13
C THR A 51 -6.24 -4.68 2.71
N VAL A 52 -5.16 -4.97 1.99
CA VAL A 52 -4.08 -5.86 2.45
C VAL A 52 -3.48 -5.34 3.76
N VAL A 53 -3.18 -4.04 3.83
CA VAL A 53 -2.62 -3.42 5.03
C VAL A 53 -3.57 -3.52 6.23
N ILE A 54 -4.87 -3.23 6.04
CA ILE A 54 -5.87 -3.36 7.10
C ILE A 54 -5.94 -4.80 7.61
N VAL A 55 -6.01 -5.78 6.71
CA VAL A 55 -6.09 -7.21 7.05
C VAL A 55 -4.84 -7.66 7.79
N VAL A 56 -3.65 -7.36 7.27
CA VAL A 56 -2.37 -7.72 7.90
C VAL A 56 -2.24 -7.08 9.27
N ARG A 57 -2.58 -5.80 9.40
CA ARG A 57 -2.55 -5.09 10.68
C ARG A 57 -3.50 -5.70 11.69
N ALA A 58 -4.74 -5.97 11.29
CA ALA A 58 -5.73 -6.63 12.13
C ALA A 58 -5.26 -8.02 12.58
N TRP A 59 -4.62 -8.77 11.67
CA TRP A 59 -4.05 -10.09 11.98
C TRP A 59 -2.90 -10.01 13.00
N ILE A 60 -1.95 -9.10 12.82
CA ILE A 60 -0.84 -8.90 13.78
C ILE A 60 -1.39 -8.55 15.17
N LEU A 61 -2.36 -7.64 15.23
CA LEU A 61 -2.96 -7.21 16.49
C LEU A 61 -3.76 -8.33 17.17
N SER A 62 -4.55 -9.10 16.40
CA SER A 62 -5.37 -10.18 16.95
C SER A 62 -4.51 -11.35 17.45
N SER A 63 -3.47 -11.74 16.72
CA SER A 63 -2.55 -12.79 17.12
C SER A 63 -1.71 -12.44 18.36
N ARG A 64 -1.66 -11.15 18.74
CA ARG A 64 -0.82 -10.65 19.84
C ARG A 64 -1.60 -9.88 20.90
N LEU A 65 -2.91 -10.11 21.00
CA LEU A 65 -3.80 -9.50 22.00
C LEU A 65 -3.23 -9.53 23.44
N PRO A 66 -2.69 -10.65 23.96
CA PRO A 66 -2.12 -10.68 25.31
C PRO A 66 -0.90 -9.76 25.49
N GLN A 67 -0.15 -9.51 24.42
CA GLN A 67 1.09 -8.72 24.43
C GLN A 67 0.83 -7.21 24.28
N LEU A 68 -0.42 -6.82 24.00
CA LEU A 68 -0.86 -5.43 23.94
C LEU A 68 -1.05 -4.79 25.32
N ILE A 69 -1.10 -5.59 26.39
CA ILE A 69 -1.27 -5.12 27.78
C ILE A 69 0.08 -5.25 28.49
N GLY A 70 0.91 -4.19 28.45
CA GLY A 70 2.17 -4.14 29.20
C GLY A 70 3.37 -3.64 28.40
N ALA A 71 4.58 -3.96 28.87
CA ALA A 71 5.85 -3.42 28.36
C ALA A 71 6.17 -3.79 26.90
N THR A 72 5.54 -4.84 26.36
CA THR A 72 5.68 -5.28 24.96
C THR A 72 4.79 -4.53 23.98
N PHE A 73 3.91 -3.65 24.47
CA PHE A 73 2.96 -2.91 23.66
C PHE A 73 3.63 -2.17 22.49
N SER A 74 4.73 -1.45 22.76
CA SER A 74 5.44 -0.68 21.74
C SER A 74 5.97 -1.55 20.60
N ARG A 75 6.37 -2.79 20.90
CA ARG A 75 6.87 -3.75 19.91
C ARG A 75 5.75 -4.27 19.02
N VAL A 76 4.61 -4.66 19.59
CA VAL A 76 3.44 -5.08 18.81
C VAL A 76 2.96 -3.92 17.92
N ASN A 77 2.91 -2.71 18.47
CA ASN A 77 2.47 -1.53 17.72
C ASN A 77 3.42 -1.20 16.55
N SER A 78 4.74 -1.31 16.75
CA SER A 78 5.71 -1.12 15.66
C SER A 78 5.53 -2.13 14.54
N LEU A 79 5.33 -3.41 14.87
CA LEU A 79 5.05 -4.47 13.88
C LEU A 79 3.74 -4.20 13.12
N ALA A 80 2.70 -3.75 13.82
CA ALA A 80 1.41 -3.43 13.22
C ALA A 80 1.42 -2.12 12.40
N THR A 81 2.41 -1.25 12.60
CA THR A 81 2.52 0.03 11.88
C THR A 81 3.39 -0.09 10.63
N ALA A 82 4.37 -1.00 10.60
CA ALA A 82 5.24 -1.19 9.44
C ALA A 82 4.48 -1.41 8.10
N PRO A 83 3.38 -2.20 8.05
CA PRO A 83 2.59 -2.37 6.83
C PRO A 83 1.95 -1.07 6.30
N VAL A 84 1.74 -0.06 7.14
CA VAL A 84 1.09 1.20 6.74
C VAL A 84 1.88 1.94 5.66
N ALA A 85 3.20 1.77 5.63
CA ALA A 85 4.06 2.35 4.59
C ALA A 85 3.60 1.97 3.16
N LEU A 86 3.03 0.78 2.97
CA LEU A 86 2.62 0.31 1.64
C LEU A 86 1.35 1.00 1.13
N ALA A 87 0.43 1.35 2.04
CA ALA A 87 -0.72 2.17 1.68
C ALA A 87 -0.28 3.61 1.33
N ILE A 88 0.77 4.12 1.99
CA ILE A 88 1.37 5.42 1.65
C ILE A 88 2.03 5.36 0.27
N PHE A 89 2.81 4.32 -0.02
CA PHE A 89 3.45 4.15 -1.33
C PHE A 89 2.42 4.07 -2.46
N ALA A 90 1.35 3.28 -2.28
CA ALA A 90 0.25 3.22 -3.22
C ALA A 90 -0.42 4.59 -3.43
N LEU A 91 -0.68 5.34 -2.35
CA LEU A 91 -1.22 6.69 -2.45
C LEU A 91 -0.30 7.62 -3.25
N VAL A 92 1.00 7.59 -2.98
CA VAL A 92 1.97 8.43 -3.70
C VAL A 92 1.96 8.08 -5.18
N ALA A 93 1.97 6.80 -5.52
CA ALA A 93 1.93 6.33 -6.90
C ALA A 93 0.66 6.78 -7.62
N ASP A 94 -0.51 6.61 -7.00
CA ASP A 94 -1.80 7.11 -7.48
C ASP A 94 -1.78 8.61 -7.74
N LEU A 95 -1.30 9.42 -6.79
CA LEU A 95 -1.24 10.87 -6.95
C LEU A 95 -0.33 11.30 -8.09
N LEU A 96 0.77 10.57 -8.32
CA LEU A 96 1.67 10.84 -9.43
C LEU A 96 1.02 10.51 -10.77
N VAL A 97 0.33 9.37 -10.88
CA VAL A 97 -0.40 8.99 -12.10
C VAL A 97 -1.52 9.98 -12.38
N LEU A 98 -2.38 10.25 -11.40
CA LEU A 98 -3.51 11.17 -11.53
C LEU A 98 -3.05 12.60 -11.86
N GLY A 99 -1.90 13.02 -11.31
CA GLY A 99 -1.28 14.30 -11.62
C GLY A 99 -0.79 14.45 -13.07
N ARG A 100 -0.67 13.35 -13.83
CA ARG A 100 -0.33 13.37 -15.27
C ARG A 100 -1.55 13.44 -16.18
N LEU A 101 -2.77 13.37 -15.63
CA LEU A 101 -3.99 13.36 -16.43
C LEU A 101 -4.54 14.79 -16.63
N PRO A 102 -5.13 15.10 -17.81
CA PRO A 102 -5.27 14.23 -18.98
C PRO A 102 -3.93 14.02 -19.71
N LEU A 103 -3.73 12.83 -20.28
CA LEU A 103 -2.50 12.49 -21.01
C LEU A 103 -2.35 13.32 -22.29
N ALA A 104 -1.10 13.69 -22.61
CA ALA A 104 -0.77 14.32 -23.87
C ALA A 104 -1.00 13.36 -25.07
N THR A 105 -1.32 13.91 -26.24
CA THR A 105 -1.55 13.11 -27.46
C THR A 105 -0.31 12.34 -27.92
N THR A 106 0.89 12.76 -27.50
CA THR A 106 2.17 12.11 -27.77
C THR A 106 2.38 10.83 -26.98
N VAL A 107 1.61 10.59 -25.91
CA VAL A 107 1.68 9.36 -25.12
C VAL A 107 1.08 8.22 -25.94
N SER A 108 1.86 7.18 -26.17
CA SER A 108 1.45 5.99 -26.92
C SER A 108 0.64 5.01 -26.06
N GLU A 109 -0.16 4.15 -26.71
CA GLU A 109 -0.91 3.10 -26.00
C GLU A 109 0.00 2.09 -25.30
N SER A 110 1.19 1.83 -25.84
CA SER A 110 2.17 0.92 -25.23
C SER A 110 2.73 1.50 -23.92
N GLN A 111 2.94 2.82 -23.83
CA GLN A 111 3.33 3.48 -22.58
C GLN A 111 2.24 3.34 -21.51
N VAL A 112 0.97 3.54 -21.87
CA VAL A 112 -0.17 3.34 -20.97
C VAL A 112 -0.26 1.89 -20.50
N ALA A 113 -0.16 0.92 -21.43
CA ALA A 113 -0.19 -0.50 -21.10
C ALA A 113 0.98 -0.93 -20.19
N SER A 114 2.17 -0.35 -20.39
CA SER A 114 3.33 -0.61 -19.54
C SER A 114 3.11 -0.10 -18.11
N LEU A 115 2.55 1.10 -17.96
CA LEU A 115 2.18 1.62 -16.64
C LEU A 115 1.10 0.77 -15.98
N VAL A 116 0.05 0.38 -16.69
CA VAL A 116 -0.98 -0.54 -16.17
C VAL A 116 -0.37 -1.85 -15.70
N THR A 117 0.60 -2.39 -16.44
CA THR A 117 1.32 -3.60 -16.04
C THR A 117 2.12 -3.38 -14.75
N ALA A 118 2.80 -2.24 -14.61
CA ALA A 118 3.52 -1.90 -13.39
C ALA A 118 2.59 -1.76 -12.17
N LEU A 119 1.43 -1.12 -12.34
CA LEU A 119 0.37 -1.01 -11.33
C LEU A 119 -0.13 -2.40 -10.90
N ALA A 120 -0.39 -3.30 -11.85
CA ALA A 120 -0.80 -4.66 -11.56
C ALA A 120 0.29 -5.48 -10.84
N VAL A 121 1.56 -5.28 -11.19
CA VAL A 121 2.69 -5.92 -10.51
C VAL A 121 2.81 -5.43 -9.07
N TYR A 122 2.61 -4.13 -8.82
CA TYR A 122 2.56 -3.58 -7.47
C TYR A 122 1.49 -4.28 -6.62
N VAL A 123 0.28 -4.43 -7.14
CA VAL A 123 -0.83 -5.17 -6.50
C VAL A 123 -0.39 -6.59 -6.14
N LEU A 124 0.22 -7.33 -7.07
CA LEU A 124 0.68 -8.70 -6.81
C LEU A 124 1.78 -8.74 -5.74
N CYS A 125 2.73 -7.80 -5.75
CA CYS A 125 3.81 -7.75 -4.76
C CYS A 125 3.28 -7.52 -3.34
N THR A 126 2.15 -6.82 -3.16
CA THR A 126 1.57 -6.62 -1.82
C THR A 126 1.14 -7.92 -1.14
N LEU A 127 0.87 -9.00 -1.89
CA LEU A 127 0.50 -10.31 -1.36
C LEU A 127 1.62 -10.99 -0.54
N VAL A 128 2.87 -10.55 -0.71
CA VAL A 128 3.99 -11.08 0.08
C VAL A 128 3.86 -10.72 1.56
N LEU A 129 3.16 -9.64 1.90
CA LEU A 129 2.94 -9.23 3.29
C LEU A 129 2.07 -10.22 4.09
N PRO A 130 0.88 -10.64 3.63
CA PRO A 130 0.14 -11.73 4.27
C PRO A 130 0.98 -12.99 4.48
N VAL A 131 1.79 -13.39 3.49
CA VAL A 131 2.63 -14.60 3.56
C VAL A 131 3.70 -14.46 4.63
N THR A 132 4.47 -13.37 4.61
CA THR A 132 5.52 -13.10 5.60
C THR A 132 4.95 -12.91 7.00
N THR A 133 3.76 -12.31 7.12
CA THR A 133 3.03 -12.17 8.39
C THR A 133 2.58 -13.53 8.93
N ALA A 134 2.08 -14.42 8.08
CA ALA A 134 1.70 -15.78 8.48
C ALA A 134 2.90 -16.57 9.03
N ILE A 135 4.07 -16.42 8.41
CA ILE A 135 5.33 -17.02 8.89
C ILE A 135 5.75 -16.38 10.21
N ALA A 136 5.72 -15.04 10.30
CA ALA A 136 6.09 -14.28 11.48
C ALA A 136 5.21 -14.62 12.70
N ASN A 137 3.91 -14.87 12.49
CA ASN A 137 2.98 -15.23 13.55
C ASN A 137 3.26 -16.60 14.19
N ARG A 138 4.13 -17.44 13.60
CA ARG A 138 4.61 -18.68 14.24
C ARG A 138 5.59 -18.41 15.39
N ILE A 139 6.08 -17.19 15.53
CA ILE A 139 7.00 -16.80 16.61
C ILE A 139 6.15 -16.19 17.73
N GLU A 140 5.89 -17.00 18.75
CA GLU A 140 4.95 -16.65 19.83
C GLU A 140 5.50 -15.52 20.71
N ASP A 141 6.79 -15.57 21.08
CA ASP A 141 7.38 -14.64 22.06
C ASP A 141 8.11 -13.44 21.42
N ILE A 142 7.69 -12.21 21.76
CA ILE A 142 8.34 -10.94 21.35
C ILE A 142 9.10 -10.26 22.50
N VAL A 143 9.07 -10.83 23.69
CA VAL A 143 9.66 -10.26 24.92
C VAL A 143 11.18 -10.21 24.80
N THR A 144 11.79 -11.14 24.06
CA THR A 144 13.22 -11.08 23.78
C THR A 144 13.52 -10.11 22.62
N PRO A 145 14.55 -9.24 22.74
CA PRO A 145 14.98 -8.38 21.65
C PRO A 145 15.31 -9.14 20.36
N ARG A 146 15.88 -10.36 20.49
CA ARG A 146 16.22 -11.23 19.37
C ARG A 146 15.00 -11.62 18.54
N ASN A 147 13.94 -12.10 19.19
CA ASN A 147 12.73 -12.51 18.47
C ASN A 147 12.01 -11.30 17.87
N PHE A 148 12.01 -10.16 18.57
CA PHE A 148 11.46 -8.92 18.02
C PHE A 148 12.19 -8.46 16.75
N LEU A 149 13.53 -8.48 16.75
CA LEU A 149 14.32 -8.15 15.56
C LEU A 149 14.08 -9.14 14.41
N LEU A 150 13.91 -10.42 14.72
CA LEU A 150 13.61 -11.43 13.70
C LEU A 150 12.22 -11.20 13.07
N LEU A 151 11.22 -10.88 13.88
CA LEU A 151 9.89 -10.49 13.42
C LEU A 151 9.90 -9.23 12.56
N LEU A 152 10.64 -8.21 12.99
CA LEU A 152 10.83 -6.98 12.23
C LEU A 152 11.51 -7.26 10.88
N GLY A 153 12.53 -8.12 10.90
CA GLY A 153 13.24 -8.58 9.70
C GLY A 153 12.30 -9.28 8.71
N LEU A 154 11.46 -10.21 9.17
CA LEU A 154 10.47 -10.88 8.34
C LEU A 154 9.44 -9.90 7.75
N SER A 155 8.98 -8.93 8.56
CA SER A 155 8.09 -7.88 8.08
C SER A 155 8.75 -7.02 6.99
N ASN A 156 10.04 -6.69 7.13
CA ASN A 156 10.80 -5.95 6.13
C ASN A 156 11.07 -6.77 4.86
N VAL A 157 11.28 -8.09 4.98
CA VAL A 157 11.38 -8.96 3.80
C VAL A 157 10.10 -8.89 2.96
N GLY A 158 8.94 -8.75 3.61
CA GLY A 158 7.66 -8.55 2.93
C GLY A 158 7.52 -7.23 2.19
N THR A 159 8.33 -6.21 2.52
CA THR A 159 8.26 -4.89 1.87
C THR A 159 9.17 -4.76 0.65
N TYR A 160 10.27 -5.52 0.56
CA TYR A 160 11.22 -5.41 -0.57
C TYR A 160 10.60 -5.62 -1.95
N PRO A 161 9.74 -6.63 -2.19
CA PRO A 161 9.10 -6.79 -3.49
C PRO A 161 8.25 -5.58 -3.89
N VAL A 162 7.60 -4.96 -2.91
CA VAL A 162 6.76 -3.78 -3.15
C VAL A 162 7.60 -2.54 -3.42
N LEU A 163 8.76 -2.38 -2.76
CA LEU A 163 9.70 -1.31 -3.09
C LEU A 163 10.26 -1.45 -4.51
N ALA A 164 10.58 -2.68 -4.94
CA ALA A 164 11.02 -2.95 -6.30
C ALA A 164 9.91 -2.65 -7.33
N ALA A 165 8.67 -3.04 -7.04
CA ALA A 165 7.52 -2.72 -7.88
C ALA A 165 7.26 -1.20 -7.95
N LEU A 166 7.32 -0.50 -6.82
CA LEU A 166 7.17 0.96 -6.75
C LEU A 166 8.24 1.68 -7.58
N LEU A 167 9.49 1.22 -7.51
CA LEU A 167 10.57 1.77 -8.32
C LEU A 167 10.28 1.56 -9.81
N TRP A 168 9.82 0.37 -10.20
CA TRP A 168 9.47 0.10 -11.59
C TRP A 168 8.28 0.95 -12.06
N GLU A 169 7.25 1.08 -11.23
CA GLU A 169 6.10 1.93 -11.49
C GLU A 169 6.52 3.39 -11.68
N TRP A 170 7.38 3.92 -10.79
CA TRP A 170 7.94 5.26 -10.92
C TRP A 170 8.66 5.47 -12.25
N LEU A 171 9.42 4.47 -12.72
CA LEU A 171 10.08 4.52 -14.03
C LEU A 171 9.06 4.59 -15.18
N GLN A 172 7.94 3.87 -15.08
CA GLN A 172 6.88 3.94 -16.09
C GLN A 172 6.14 5.28 -16.06
N ILE A 173 5.84 5.81 -14.87
CA ILE A 173 5.22 7.14 -14.71
C ILE A 173 6.13 8.24 -15.27
N SER A 174 7.44 8.14 -15.04
CA SER A 174 8.42 9.09 -15.55
C SER A 174 8.56 9.05 -17.06
N ALA A 175 8.20 7.92 -17.68
CA ALA A 175 8.23 7.71 -19.12
C ALA A 175 6.91 8.08 -19.82
N LEU A 176 5.86 8.46 -19.09
CA LEU A 176 4.65 9.12 -19.64
C LEU A 176 4.96 10.56 -20.06
#